data_AF-A0A401RPG7-F1
#
_entry.id   AF-A0A401RPG7-F1
#
_cell.length_a   1.000
_cell.length_b   1.000
_cell.length_c   1.000
_cell.angle_alpha   90.00
_cell.angle_beta   90.00
_cell.angle_gamma   90.00
#
_symmetry.space_group_name_H-M   'P 1'
#
loop_
_entity.id
_entity.type
_entity.pdbx_description
1 polymer ?
#
loop_
_entity_poly.entity_id
_entity_poly.type
_entity_poly.pdbx_seq_one_letter_code
_entity_poly.pdbx_strand_id
1 'polypeptide(L)'
;IYTIQGNSHGKPCTIPFMYDSQWYHDCTSIGREDGHLWCATTVDYGLDEQWGFCPVKSDDCETFWDKDPMSNSCYQFNFQSTLSWSEARISCQQQNSDLLSITELHEQTYINDIWINRKTKCDAGWLPFQCNCYRLNTERRNWQEAQKSCVRSEGNLISIHHLAELEFVLTQVKQDVEELWIGLNDIKRQMNFEWSDGTPVRFTYWHPFEPNNFASGQEDCVTLWGSEGRWNDGPCNLTLPSICKKPSCSSEEEEELLEDNLGCAKAVVSYSSEMMQVCLWKLPSQELELH
;
A
#
# COMPACT_ATOMS: atom_id res chain seq x y z
N ILE A 1 -10.65 -17.52 -16.22
CA ILE A 1 -9.18 -17.40 -16.09
C ILE A 1 -8.92 -15.99 -15.59
N TYR A 2 -8.62 -15.81 -14.30
CA TYR A 2 -8.29 -14.49 -13.76
C TYR A 2 -6.86 -14.11 -14.15
N THR A 3 -6.67 -12.87 -14.58
CA THR A 3 -5.35 -12.39 -15.00
C THR A 3 -4.45 -12.09 -13.80
N ILE A 4 -3.14 -12.20 -14.01
CA ILE A 4 -2.09 -11.89 -13.04
C ILE A 4 -1.36 -10.63 -13.54
N GLN A 5 -1.14 -9.66 -12.65
CA GLN A 5 -0.62 -8.32 -13.00
C GLN A 5 -1.41 -7.69 -14.18
N GLY A 6 -0.73 -7.02 -15.11
CA GLY A 6 -1.36 -6.28 -16.21
C GLY A 6 -2.03 -4.99 -15.74
N ASN A 7 -2.84 -4.40 -16.62
CA ASN A 7 -3.58 -3.17 -16.36
C ASN A 7 -5.08 -3.41 -16.12
N SER A 8 -5.52 -4.67 -16.08
CA SER A 8 -6.93 -5.02 -15.94
C SER A 8 -7.38 -5.38 -14.53
N HIS A 9 -6.57 -5.06 -13.52
CA HIS A 9 -6.89 -5.29 -12.10
C HIS A 9 -7.34 -6.72 -11.76
N GLY A 10 -6.76 -7.72 -12.42
CA GLY A 10 -7.10 -9.13 -12.24
C GLY A 10 -8.38 -9.58 -12.92
N LYS A 11 -9.06 -8.73 -13.71
CA LYS A 11 -10.24 -9.11 -14.50
C LYS A 11 -9.97 -10.39 -15.31
N PRO A 12 -10.98 -11.25 -15.48
CA PRO A 12 -10.79 -12.48 -16.23
C PRO A 12 -10.55 -12.22 -17.72
N CYS A 13 -9.85 -13.15 -18.37
CA CYS A 13 -9.71 -13.16 -19.81
C CYS A 13 -11.08 -13.14 -20.51
N THR A 14 -11.23 -12.29 -21.51
CA THR A 14 -12.37 -12.33 -22.43
C THR A 14 -12.02 -13.31 -23.55
N ILE A 15 -12.77 -14.42 -23.65
CA ILE A 15 -12.51 -15.46 -24.65
C ILE A 15 -13.74 -15.61 -25.56
N PRO A 16 -13.61 -15.47 -26.89
CA PRO A 16 -12.39 -15.07 -27.60
C PRO A 16 -12.13 -13.56 -27.53
N PHE A 17 -10.88 -13.16 -27.76
CA PHE A 17 -10.48 -11.76 -27.94
C PHE A 17 -9.76 -11.53 -29.26
N MET A 18 -9.80 -10.31 -29.77
CA MET A 18 -9.12 -9.88 -30.99
C MET A 18 -7.81 -9.17 -30.64
N TYR A 19 -6.72 -9.57 -31.30
CA TYR A 19 -5.41 -8.90 -31.25
C TYR A 19 -4.77 -8.98 -32.64
N ASP A 20 -4.26 -7.86 -33.15
CA ASP A 20 -3.64 -7.76 -34.48
C ASP A 20 -4.49 -8.39 -35.61
N SER A 21 -5.79 -8.07 -35.62
CA SER A 21 -6.79 -8.60 -36.58
C SER A 21 -6.96 -10.14 -36.55
N GLN A 22 -6.49 -10.82 -35.51
CA GLN A 22 -6.64 -12.26 -35.31
C GLN A 22 -7.45 -12.55 -34.03
N TRP A 23 -8.28 -13.59 -34.08
CA TRP A 23 -9.07 -14.04 -32.94
C TRP A 23 -8.33 -15.13 -32.17
N TYR A 24 -8.22 -14.95 -30.85
CA TYR A 24 -7.59 -15.89 -29.94
C TYR A 24 -8.67 -16.51 -29.03
N HIS A 25 -8.63 -17.85 -28.93
CA HIS A 25 -9.57 -18.64 -28.13
C HIS A 25 -8.95 -19.18 -26.83
N ASP A 26 -7.71 -18.82 -26.57
CA ASP A 26 -6.93 -19.17 -25.38
C ASP A 26 -5.87 -18.09 -25.17
N CYS A 27 -5.12 -18.19 -24.08
CA CYS A 27 -3.95 -17.36 -23.82
C CYS A 27 -2.90 -17.52 -24.93
N THR A 28 -2.19 -16.44 -25.22
CA THR A 28 -1.19 -16.39 -26.29
C THR A 28 0.10 -15.75 -25.81
N SER A 29 1.24 -16.11 -26.39
CA SER A 29 2.52 -15.41 -26.21
C SER A 29 2.85 -14.50 -27.40
N ILE A 30 2.00 -14.49 -28.44
CA ILE A 30 2.19 -13.63 -29.61
C ILE A 30 2.20 -12.16 -29.18
N GLY A 31 3.14 -11.39 -29.74
CA GLY A 31 3.38 -10.00 -29.36
C GLY A 31 4.31 -9.81 -28.16
N ARG A 32 4.80 -10.89 -27.54
CA ARG A 32 5.75 -10.82 -26.41
C ARG A 32 7.04 -11.59 -26.68
N GLU A 33 8.19 -10.95 -26.46
CA GLU A 33 9.51 -11.59 -26.60
C GLU A 33 9.86 -12.49 -25.41
N ASP A 34 9.28 -12.20 -24.24
CA ASP A 34 9.49 -12.95 -22.99
C ASP A 34 8.79 -14.32 -22.97
N GLY A 35 7.97 -14.61 -23.98
CA GLY A 35 7.23 -15.86 -24.12
C GLY A 35 6.10 -16.07 -23.10
N HIS A 36 5.82 -15.11 -22.21
CA HIS A 36 4.78 -15.25 -21.21
C HIS A 36 3.40 -15.21 -21.86
N LEU A 37 2.53 -16.10 -21.41
CA LEU A 37 1.15 -16.18 -21.88
C LEU A 37 0.35 -15.02 -21.30
N TRP A 38 -0.44 -14.36 -22.14
CA TRP A 38 -1.32 -13.27 -21.78
C TRP A 38 -2.67 -13.39 -22.50
N CYS A 39 -3.65 -12.64 -22.03
CA CYS A 39 -4.96 -12.51 -22.67
C CYS A 39 -5.47 -11.08 -22.54
N ALA A 40 -6.34 -10.67 -23.47
CA ALA A 40 -7.11 -9.45 -23.30
C ALA A 40 -8.25 -9.68 -22.30
N THR A 41 -8.61 -8.63 -21.57
CA THR A 41 -9.79 -8.65 -20.69
C THR A 41 -11.00 -7.98 -21.32
N THR A 42 -10.90 -7.56 -22.57
CA THR A 42 -12.00 -7.07 -23.41
C THR A 42 -12.02 -7.82 -24.74
N VAL A 43 -13.06 -7.60 -25.55
CA VAL A 43 -13.24 -8.30 -26.83
C VAL A 43 -12.23 -7.82 -27.88
N ASP A 44 -11.90 -6.53 -27.89
CA ASP A 44 -10.98 -5.94 -28.88
C ASP A 44 -9.80 -5.25 -28.17
N TYR A 45 -8.69 -5.97 -28.10
CA TYR A 45 -7.48 -5.43 -27.47
C TYR A 45 -6.95 -4.20 -28.21
N GLY A 46 -7.10 -4.13 -29.55
CA GLY A 46 -6.58 -3.01 -30.33
C GLY A 46 -7.28 -1.68 -30.05
N LEU A 47 -8.46 -1.73 -29.42
CA LEU A 47 -9.21 -0.54 -29.01
C LEU A 47 -9.02 -0.21 -27.53
N ASP A 48 -9.11 -1.22 -26.67
CA ASP A 48 -9.16 -0.99 -25.21
C ASP A 48 -7.79 -1.11 -24.53
N GLU A 49 -6.86 -1.86 -25.15
CA GLU A 49 -5.51 -2.14 -24.62
C GLU A 49 -5.50 -2.72 -23.20
N GLN A 50 -6.59 -3.38 -22.79
CA GLN A 50 -6.76 -4.00 -21.47
C GLN A 50 -6.30 -5.47 -21.49
N TRP A 51 -5.35 -5.82 -20.64
CA TRP A 51 -4.75 -7.16 -20.59
C TRP A 51 -4.21 -7.55 -19.21
N GLY A 52 -3.90 -8.83 -19.08
CA GLY A 52 -3.00 -9.31 -18.05
C GLY A 52 -2.41 -10.68 -18.38
N PHE A 53 -1.48 -11.14 -17.55
CA PHE A 53 -0.84 -12.43 -17.75
C PHE A 53 -1.80 -13.56 -17.41
N CYS A 54 -1.71 -14.64 -18.17
CA CYS A 54 -2.43 -15.84 -17.84
C CYS A 54 -1.72 -16.61 -16.72
N PRO A 55 -2.49 -17.22 -15.80
CA PRO A 55 -1.95 -18.07 -14.76
C PRO A 55 -1.22 -19.28 -15.38
N VAL A 56 -0.02 -19.58 -14.89
CA VAL A 56 0.72 -20.77 -15.27
C VAL A 56 0.64 -21.77 -14.12
N LYS A 57 0.37 -23.05 -14.44
CA LYS A 57 0.50 -24.14 -13.48
C LYS A 57 1.94 -24.64 -13.54
N SER A 58 2.72 -24.34 -12.52
CA SER A 58 4.10 -24.83 -12.38
C SER A 58 4.30 -25.43 -11.00
N ASP A 59 5.22 -26.38 -10.91
CA ASP A 59 5.68 -26.98 -9.65
C ASP A 59 6.79 -26.14 -9.00
N ASP A 60 7.32 -25.14 -9.71
CA ASP A 60 8.34 -24.21 -9.23
C ASP A 60 7.78 -22.80 -8.93
N CYS A 61 8.48 -22.05 -8.08
CA CYS A 61 8.19 -20.62 -7.84
C CYS A 61 8.68 -19.78 -9.04
N GLU A 62 7.98 -19.86 -10.17
CA GLU A 62 8.29 -19.14 -11.41
C GLU A 62 8.14 -17.61 -11.28
N THR A 63 8.30 -16.89 -12.41
CA THR A 63 8.42 -15.42 -12.58
C THR A 63 7.54 -14.55 -11.68
N PHE A 64 6.34 -15.01 -11.31
CA PHE A 64 5.36 -14.24 -10.54
C PHE A 64 5.31 -14.57 -9.04
N TRP A 65 6.31 -15.28 -8.52
CA TRP A 65 6.32 -15.80 -7.14
C TRP A 65 7.60 -15.43 -6.38
N ASP A 66 7.44 -15.12 -5.10
CA ASP A 66 8.51 -15.03 -4.10
C ASP A 66 8.75 -16.36 -3.43
N LYS A 67 9.97 -16.87 -3.47
CA LYS A 67 10.33 -18.09 -2.76
C LYS A 67 11.03 -17.77 -1.45
N ASP A 68 10.45 -18.21 -0.34
CA ASP A 68 11.13 -18.19 0.95
C ASP A 68 12.26 -19.24 0.93
N PRO A 69 13.54 -18.84 1.04
CA PRO A 69 14.66 -19.78 0.99
C PRO A 69 14.71 -20.71 2.21
N MET A 70 14.04 -20.37 3.31
CA MET A 70 14.05 -21.17 4.54
C MET A 70 12.97 -22.24 4.54
N SER A 71 11.72 -21.88 4.24
CA SER A 71 10.61 -22.85 4.20
C SER A 71 10.39 -23.48 2.83
N ASN A 72 11.03 -22.96 1.77
CA ASN A 72 10.82 -23.35 0.38
C ASN A 72 9.37 -23.09 -0.11
N SER A 73 8.61 -22.25 0.61
CA SER A 73 7.24 -21.84 0.25
C SER A 73 7.25 -20.71 -0.79
N CYS A 74 6.29 -20.72 -1.72
CA CYS A 74 6.12 -19.66 -2.71
C CYS A 74 4.95 -18.73 -2.35
N TYR A 75 5.13 -17.41 -2.52
CA TYR A 75 4.15 -16.37 -2.26
C TYR A 75 3.99 -15.44 -3.47
N GLN A 76 2.79 -15.26 -4.00
CA GLN A 76 2.49 -14.28 -5.06
C GLN A 76 1.70 -13.08 -4.50
N PHE A 77 2.13 -11.86 -4.78
CA PHE A 77 1.47 -10.66 -4.25
C PHE A 77 0.78 -9.89 -5.37
N ASN A 78 -0.55 -9.95 -5.43
CA ASN A 78 -1.35 -9.33 -6.49
C ASN A 78 -1.84 -7.93 -6.07
N PHE A 79 -0.90 -7.01 -5.86
CA PHE A 79 -1.19 -5.67 -5.35
C PHE A 79 -2.10 -4.83 -6.25
N GLN A 80 -2.12 -5.12 -7.56
CA GLN A 80 -2.91 -4.37 -8.53
C GLN A 80 -4.29 -4.99 -8.81
N SER A 81 -4.62 -6.14 -8.21
CA SER A 81 -5.87 -6.85 -8.47
C SER A 81 -6.98 -6.48 -7.48
N THR A 82 -8.19 -6.28 -7.98
CA THR A 82 -9.38 -5.91 -7.19
C THR A 82 -10.47 -6.98 -7.30
N LEU A 83 -10.17 -8.20 -6.86
CA LEU A 83 -11.07 -9.36 -6.91
C LEU A 83 -11.82 -9.54 -5.60
N SER A 84 -13.04 -10.09 -5.63
CA SER A 84 -13.75 -10.55 -4.44
C SER A 84 -13.16 -11.84 -3.84
N TRP A 85 -13.48 -12.20 -2.59
CA TRP A 85 -12.79 -13.28 -1.86
C TRP A 85 -12.89 -14.61 -2.56
N SER A 86 -14.09 -14.90 -3.05
CA SER A 86 -14.36 -16.08 -3.87
C SER A 86 -13.57 -16.04 -5.17
N GLU A 87 -13.52 -14.90 -5.86
CA GLU A 87 -12.81 -14.77 -7.15
C GLU A 87 -11.31 -14.88 -6.98
N ALA A 88 -10.77 -14.28 -5.93
CA ALA A 88 -9.36 -14.33 -5.57
C ALA A 88 -8.94 -15.75 -5.17
N ARG A 89 -9.79 -16.48 -4.44
CA ARG A 89 -9.58 -17.91 -4.18
C ARG A 89 -9.57 -18.74 -5.47
N ILE A 90 -10.47 -18.47 -6.39
CA ILE A 90 -10.50 -19.14 -7.70
C ILE A 90 -9.23 -18.81 -8.50
N SER A 91 -8.78 -17.55 -8.45
CA SER A 91 -7.51 -17.10 -9.05
C SER A 91 -6.30 -17.84 -8.44
N CYS A 92 -6.39 -18.24 -7.17
CA CYS A 92 -5.40 -19.10 -6.56
C CYS A 92 -5.45 -20.55 -7.04
N GLN A 93 -6.62 -21.15 -6.98
CA GLN A 93 -6.81 -22.55 -7.33
C GLN A 93 -6.47 -22.85 -8.80
N GLN A 94 -6.68 -21.90 -9.72
CA GLN A 94 -6.26 -22.05 -11.12
C GLN A 94 -4.73 -22.17 -11.29
N GLN A 95 -3.94 -21.72 -10.32
CA GLN A 95 -2.47 -21.82 -10.26
C GLN A 95 -1.98 -22.94 -9.31
N ASN A 96 -2.80 -23.96 -9.04
CA ASN A 96 -2.45 -25.11 -8.18
C ASN A 96 -2.04 -24.73 -6.74
N SER A 97 -2.79 -23.79 -6.16
CA SER A 97 -2.48 -23.22 -4.85
C SER A 97 -3.76 -22.65 -4.21
N ASP A 98 -3.67 -22.07 -3.01
CA ASP A 98 -4.81 -21.53 -2.28
C ASP A 98 -4.45 -20.16 -1.68
N LEU A 99 -5.47 -19.50 -1.12
CA LEU A 99 -5.30 -18.28 -0.32
C LEU A 99 -4.40 -18.55 0.90
N LEU A 100 -3.81 -17.48 1.42
CA LEU A 100 -2.79 -17.59 2.45
C LEU A 100 -3.35 -18.12 3.74
N SER A 101 -2.55 -19.00 4.30
CA SER A 101 -2.62 -19.35 5.70
C SER A 101 -1.28 -18.98 6.33
N ILE A 102 -1.29 -18.07 7.31
CA ILE A 102 -0.12 -17.80 8.16
C ILE A 102 -0.18 -18.80 9.30
N THR A 103 0.73 -19.75 9.28
CA THR A 103 0.76 -20.85 10.27
C THR A 103 1.89 -20.72 11.27
N GLU A 104 2.92 -19.95 10.94
CA GLU A 104 4.13 -19.80 11.75
C GLU A 104 4.58 -18.34 11.87
N LEU A 105 5.28 -18.03 12.96
CA LEU A 105 5.82 -16.69 13.21
C LEU A 105 6.88 -16.29 12.16
N HIS A 106 7.66 -17.26 11.67
CA HIS A 106 8.65 -17.04 10.62
C HIS A 106 7.98 -16.59 9.31
N GLU A 107 6.89 -17.27 8.91
CA GLU A 107 6.09 -16.93 7.74
C GLU A 107 5.49 -15.52 7.85
N GLN A 108 4.97 -15.15 9.02
CA GLN A 108 4.50 -13.78 9.27
C GLN A 108 5.61 -12.73 9.09
N THR A 109 6.82 -13.03 9.57
CA THR A 109 7.97 -12.13 9.47
C THR A 109 8.42 -11.95 8.03
N TYR A 110 8.52 -13.06 7.28
CA TYR A 110 8.90 -13.06 5.87
C TYR A 110 7.91 -12.26 5.00
N ILE A 111 6.60 -12.48 5.21
CA ILE A 111 5.55 -11.76 4.48
C ILE A 111 5.60 -10.26 4.77
N ASN A 112 5.80 -9.88 6.03
CA ASN A 112 5.92 -8.48 6.43
C ASN A 112 7.13 -7.80 5.76
N ASP A 113 8.27 -8.49 5.71
CA ASP A 113 9.49 -7.96 5.08
C ASP A 113 9.30 -7.74 3.57
N ILE A 114 8.68 -8.67 2.85
CA ILE A 114 8.35 -8.49 1.42
C ILE A 114 7.40 -7.30 1.23
N TRP A 115 6.37 -7.20 2.06
CA TRP A 115 5.39 -6.11 1.96
C TRP A 115 6.02 -4.73 2.17
N ILE A 116 6.99 -4.63 3.07
CA ILE A 116 7.73 -3.40 3.34
C ILE A 116 8.75 -3.11 2.22
N ASN A 117 9.45 -4.13 1.73
CA ASN A 117 10.60 -3.96 0.83
C ASN A 117 10.24 -3.85 -0.66
N ARG A 118 9.10 -4.38 -1.14
CA ARG A 118 8.87 -4.53 -2.58
C ARG A 118 8.37 -3.32 -3.37
N LYS A 119 7.96 -2.22 -2.75
CA LYS A 119 7.34 -1.12 -3.51
C LYS A 119 7.80 0.30 -3.18
N THR A 120 8.88 0.49 -2.45
CA THR A 120 9.22 1.86 -2.02
C THR A 120 10.71 2.12 -2.16
N LYS A 121 11.12 2.69 -3.30
CA LYS A 121 12.48 3.21 -3.49
C LYS A 121 12.51 4.67 -3.07
N CYS A 122 13.17 4.91 -1.94
CA CYS A 122 13.33 6.26 -1.41
C CYS A 122 14.73 6.81 -1.69
N ASP A 123 14.80 8.13 -1.86
CA ASP A 123 16.08 8.84 -1.94
C ASP A 123 16.87 8.67 -0.63
N ALA A 124 18.19 8.87 -0.71
CA ALA A 124 19.03 8.84 0.48
C ALA A 124 18.53 9.81 1.56
N GLY A 125 18.39 9.30 2.80
CA GLY A 125 17.85 10.05 3.93
C GLY A 125 16.33 10.01 4.09
N TRP A 126 15.63 9.24 3.26
CA TRP A 126 14.21 8.94 3.40
C TRP A 126 13.99 7.46 3.73
N LEU A 127 13.04 7.17 4.60
CA LEU A 127 12.69 5.83 5.04
C LEU A 127 11.44 5.33 4.31
N PRO A 128 11.46 4.13 3.71
CA PRO A 128 10.31 3.56 3.01
C PRO A 128 9.30 2.94 3.96
N PHE A 129 8.01 3.16 3.70
CA PHE A 129 6.91 2.41 4.29
C PHE A 129 5.65 2.50 3.41
N GLN A 130 5.05 1.36 3.05
CA GLN A 130 3.77 1.27 2.32
C GLN A 130 3.60 2.29 1.16
N CYS A 131 4.46 2.20 0.12
CA CYS A 131 4.46 3.09 -1.06
C CYS A 131 4.79 4.57 -0.78
N ASN A 132 5.23 4.93 0.42
CA ASN A 132 5.57 6.29 0.80
C ASN A 132 6.98 6.38 1.38
N CYS A 133 7.63 7.52 1.14
CA CYS A 133 8.90 7.88 1.72
C CYS A 133 8.70 8.90 2.83
N TYR A 134 9.35 8.68 3.96
CA TYR A 134 9.25 9.52 5.16
C TYR A 134 10.60 10.09 5.55
N ARG A 135 10.64 11.34 5.99
CA ARG A 135 11.87 11.97 6.44
C ARG A 135 11.63 12.94 7.59
N LEU A 136 12.42 12.79 8.64
CA LEU A 136 12.52 13.77 9.72
C LEU A 136 13.40 14.95 9.28
N ASN A 137 12.84 16.14 9.40
CA ASN A 137 13.57 17.40 9.31
C ASN A 137 13.81 17.94 10.72
N THR A 138 15.06 17.91 11.16
CA THR A 138 15.46 18.35 12.50
C THR A 138 15.55 19.87 12.63
N GLU A 139 15.60 20.60 11.50
CA GLU A 139 15.60 22.06 11.50
C GLU A 139 14.25 22.60 11.99
N ARG A 140 14.28 23.42 13.04
CA ARG A 140 13.09 23.97 13.67
C ARG A 140 12.53 25.13 12.85
N ARG A 141 11.27 25.03 12.44
CA ARG A 141 10.58 26.04 11.63
C ARG A 141 9.12 26.19 12.08
N ASN A 142 8.51 27.32 11.73
CA ASN A 142 7.05 27.45 11.87
C ASN A 142 6.33 26.50 10.90
N TRP A 143 5.05 26.23 11.15
CA TRP A 143 4.30 25.22 10.39
C TRP A 143 4.31 25.52 8.89
N GLN A 144 4.10 26.80 8.50
CA GLN A 144 4.07 27.21 7.10
C GLN A 144 5.44 27.05 6.41
N GLU A 145 6.53 27.33 7.11
CA GLU A 145 7.90 27.14 6.61
C GLU A 145 8.30 25.66 6.54
N ALA A 146 7.85 24.85 7.50
CA ALA A 146 8.04 23.41 7.49
C ALA A 146 7.31 22.77 6.30
N GLN A 147 6.06 23.15 6.06
CA GLN A 147 5.29 22.74 4.87
C GLN A 147 6.00 23.13 3.57
N LYS A 148 6.44 24.39 3.45
CA LYS A 148 7.23 24.83 2.28
C LYS A 148 8.52 24.01 2.11
N SER A 149 9.14 23.57 3.20
CA SER A 149 10.33 22.73 3.16
C SER A 149 10.04 21.32 2.61
N CYS A 150 8.92 20.71 3.02
CA CYS A 150 8.50 19.42 2.50
C CYS A 150 8.11 19.52 1.01
N VAL A 151 7.39 20.57 0.61
CA VAL A 151 7.04 20.83 -0.79
C VAL A 151 8.27 20.99 -1.68
N ARG A 152 9.32 21.69 -1.21
CA ARG A 152 10.61 21.78 -1.93
C ARG A 152 11.31 20.44 -2.11
N SER A 153 10.94 19.43 -1.33
CA SER A 153 11.48 18.08 -1.41
C SER A 153 10.49 17.11 -2.08
N GLU A 154 9.55 17.64 -2.86
CA GLU A 154 8.53 16.89 -3.62
C GLU A 154 7.60 16.08 -2.71
N GLY A 155 7.30 16.59 -1.52
CA GLY A 155 6.38 15.98 -0.57
C GLY A 155 5.54 17.01 0.16
N ASN A 156 4.93 16.59 1.26
CA ASN A 156 4.17 17.45 2.16
C ASN A 156 4.52 17.13 3.61
N LEU A 157 4.11 17.98 4.56
CA LEU A 157 4.05 17.55 5.95
C LEU A 157 3.22 16.26 6.06
N ILE A 158 3.67 15.36 6.93
CA ILE A 158 3.11 14.01 7.01
C ILE A 158 1.60 14.03 7.30
N SER A 159 0.86 13.28 6.49
CA SER A 159 -0.48 12.78 6.77
C SER A 159 -0.41 11.39 7.38
N ILE A 160 -1.27 11.11 8.36
CA ILE A 160 -1.32 9.82 9.06
C ILE A 160 -2.73 9.24 8.96
N HIS A 161 -2.87 8.06 8.34
CA HIS A 161 -4.17 7.47 8.01
C HIS A 161 -4.51 6.20 8.79
N HIS A 162 -3.55 5.59 9.46
CA HIS A 162 -3.77 4.38 10.25
C HIS A 162 -2.71 4.19 11.33
N LEU A 163 -3.05 3.37 12.33
CA LEU A 163 -2.18 3.11 13.47
C LEU A 163 -0.80 2.55 13.09
N ALA A 164 -0.73 1.70 12.05
CA ALA A 164 0.55 1.15 11.59
C ALA A 164 1.50 2.22 11.01
N GLU A 165 0.97 3.27 10.36
CA GLU A 165 1.78 4.39 9.87
C GLU A 165 2.28 5.22 11.05
N LEU A 166 1.41 5.48 12.03
CA LEU A 166 1.81 6.16 13.27
C LEU A 166 2.91 5.38 14.01
N GLU A 167 2.77 4.07 14.15
CA GLU A 167 3.76 3.21 14.80
C GLU A 167 5.10 3.20 14.06
N PHE A 168 5.08 3.11 12.73
CA PHE A 168 6.29 3.24 11.91
C PHE A 168 6.97 4.60 12.13
N VAL A 169 6.19 5.69 12.10
CA VAL A 169 6.68 7.05 12.35
C VAL A 169 7.33 7.15 13.72
N LEU A 170 6.68 6.63 14.76
CA LEU A 170 7.19 6.67 16.13
C LEU A 170 8.47 5.86 16.32
N THR A 171 8.54 4.66 15.75
CA THR A 171 9.63 3.72 16.00
C THR A 171 10.83 3.93 15.09
N GLN A 172 10.64 4.41 13.87
CA GLN A 172 11.70 4.51 12.85
C GLN A 172 12.03 5.96 12.45
N VAL A 173 11.04 6.85 12.38
CA VAL A 173 11.22 8.19 11.78
C VAL A 173 11.45 9.29 12.82
N LYS A 174 10.66 9.33 13.90
CA LYS A 174 10.64 10.41 14.92
C LYS A 174 11.93 10.50 15.72
N GLN A 175 12.67 9.39 15.85
CA GLN A 175 13.86 9.29 16.71
C GLN A 175 13.54 9.80 18.14
N ASP A 176 14.46 10.52 18.77
CA ASP A 176 14.30 11.08 20.12
C ASP A 176 13.63 12.47 20.16
N VAL A 177 13.02 12.93 19.05
CA VAL A 177 12.36 14.23 19.00
C VAL A 177 11.08 14.18 19.82
N GLU A 178 10.95 15.02 20.85
CA GLU A 178 9.78 15.02 21.74
C GLU A 178 8.49 15.49 21.05
N GLU A 179 8.57 16.58 20.28
CA GLU A 179 7.45 17.24 19.62
C GLU A 179 7.84 17.71 18.22
N LEU A 180 6.96 17.52 17.23
CA LEU A 180 7.19 17.92 15.84
C LEU A 180 5.89 18.24 15.10
N TRP A 181 6.01 19.01 14.02
CA TRP A 181 4.89 19.33 13.13
C TRP A 181 4.45 18.15 12.26
N ILE A 182 3.13 17.99 12.15
CA ILE A 182 2.46 17.15 11.16
C ILE A 182 1.56 18.00 10.24
N GLY A 183 1.00 17.41 9.18
CA GLY A 183 0.25 18.15 8.16
C GLY A 183 -1.17 18.55 8.53
N LEU A 184 -1.69 18.13 9.69
CA LEU A 184 -3.07 18.41 10.09
C LEU A 184 -3.18 19.86 10.54
N ASN A 185 -4.21 20.56 10.05
CA ASN A 185 -4.45 21.97 10.35
C ASN A 185 -5.92 22.33 10.10
N ASP A 186 -6.44 23.39 10.71
CA ASP A 186 -7.78 23.95 10.44
C ASP A 186 -7.72 25.42 10.00
N ILE A 187 -6.58 25.86 9.45
CA ILE A 187 -6.28 27.24 9.01
C ILE A 187 -7.36 27.80 8.08
N LYS A 188 -7.92 26.96 7.18
CA LYS A 188 -8.97 27.41 6.25
C LYS A 188 -10.30 27.68 6.93
N ARG A 189 -10.64 26.89 7.96
CA ARG A 189 -11.91 26.95 8.66
C ARG A 189 -11.76 26.33 10.04
N GLN A 190 -11.83 27.17 11.06
CA GLN A 190 -11.79 26.75 12.46
C GLN A 190 -12.70 25.53 12.72
N MET A 191 -12.18 24.57 13.49
CA MET A 191 -12.82 23.29 13.85
C MET A 191 -13.02 22.33 12.67
N ASN A 192 -12.44 22.61 11.50
CA ASN A 192 -12.51 21.74 10.34
C ASN A 192 -11.10 21.37 9.87
N PHE A 193 -10.51 20.41 10.59
CA PHE A 193 -9.17 19.92 10.31
C PHE A 193 -9.08 19.23 8.95
N GLU A 194 -8.01 19.53 8.22
CA GLU A 194 -7.64 18.96 6.93
C GLU A 194 -6.14 18.69 6.87
N TRP A 195 -5.74 17.69 6.07
CA TRP A 195 -4.33 17.45 5.80
C TRP A 195 -3.80 18.43 4.75
N SER A 196 -2.57 18.92 4.95
CA SER A 196 -1.89 19.83 4.01
C SER A 196 -1.63 19.23 2.63
N ASP A 197 -1.63 17.91 2.51
CA ASP A 197 -1.47 17.18 1.24
C ASP A 197 -2.81 16.92 0.51
N GLY A 198 -3.94 17.35 1.10
CA GLY A 198 -5.27 17.19 0.52
C GLY A 198 -5.91 15.81 0.71
N THR A 199 -5.21 14.86 1.33
CA THR A 199 -5.78 13.55 1.64
C THR A 199 -6.92 13.66 2.67
N PRO A 200 -7.91 12.75 2.66
CA PRO A 200 -9.03 12.82 3.59
C PRO A 200 -8.61 12.48 5.03
N VAL A 201 -9.14 13.23 6.00
CA VAL A 201 -8.96 12.95 7.43
C VAL A 201 -9.88 11.78 7.83
N ARG A 202 -9.30 10.57 7.92
CA ARG A 202 -10.00 9.33 8.31
C ARG A 202 -9.56 8.78 9.67
N PHE A 203 -8.49 9.32 10.23
CA PHE A 203 -7.87 8.87 11.47
C PHE A 203 -7.43 10.09 12.28
N THR A 204 -7.66 10.04 13.59
CA THR A 204 -7.19 11.05 14.54
C THR A 204 -6.70 10.39 15.82
N TYR A 205 -5.65 10.95 16.43
CA TYR A 205 -5.06 10.39 17.65
C TYR A 205 -4.71 11.47 18.69
N TRP A 206 -5.71 12.26 19.08
CA TRP A 206 -5.57 13.37 20.03
C TRP A 206 -5.08 12.94 21.43
N HIS A 207 -4.42 13.88 22.12
CA HIS A 207 -4.23 13.80 23.56
C HIS A 207 -5.56 13.85 24.31
N PRO A 208 -5.66 13.29 25.54
CA PRO A 208 -6.84 13.46 26.37
C PRO A 208 -7.15 14.95 26.53
N PHE A 209 -8.41 15.31 26.24
CA PHE A 209 -8.92 16.69 26.25
C PHE A 209 -8.45 17.58 25.10
N GLU A 210 -7.81 17.05 24.06
CA GLU A 210 -7.55 17.78 22.80
C GLU A 210 -8.57 17.41 21.70
N PRO A 211 -8.84 18.31 20.73
CA PRO A 211 -8.33 19.68 20.63
C PRO A 211 -9.12 20.65 21.53
N ASN A 212 -8.45 21.40 22.41
CA ASN A 212 -9.11 22.32 23.36
C ASN A 212 -8.91 23.81 23.08
N ASN A 213 -8.05 24.18 22.13
CA ASN A 213 -7.60 25.57 22.00
C ASN A 213 -8.31 26.40 20.90
N PHE A 214 -9.48 25.97 20.45
CA PHE A 214 -10.34 26.67 19.50
C PHE A 214 -10.84 28.07 19.94
N ALA A 215 -10.72 28.41 21.23
CA ALA A 215 -11.23 29.66 21.80
C ALA A 215 -10.20 30.81 21.81
N SER A 216 -8.90 30.53 21.64
CA SER A 216 -7.82 31.54 21.68
C SER A 216 -7.46 32.11 20.30
N GLY A 217 -7.97 31.52 19.21
CA GLY A 217 -8.01 32.10 17.87
C GLY A 217 -6.67 32.15 17.11
N GLN A 218 -5.68 31.34 17.49
CA GLN A 218 -4.36 31.32 16.83
C GLN A 218 -3.71 29.93 16.70
N GLU A 219 -4.42 28.85 17.04
CA GLU A 219 -3.83 27.51 17.21
C GLU A 219 -4.31 26.51 16.18
N ASP A 220 -4.09 26.85 14.91
CA ASP A 220 -4.69 26.11 13.79
C ASP A 220 -3.82 24.95 13.28
N CYS A 221 -2.73 24.62 13.96
CA CYS A 221 -1.71 23.68 13.51
C CYS A 221 -1.47 22.56 14.52
N VAL A 222 -1.18 21.36 14.04
CA VAL A 222 -1.12 20.16 14.89
C VAL A 222 0.30 19.62 15.00
N THR A 223 0.69 19.27 16.23
CA THR A 223 1.93 18.56 16.54
C THR A 223 1.66 17.11 16.91
N LEU A 224 2.69 16.27 16.72
CA LEU A 224 2.79 14.94 17.29
C LEU A 224 3.71 15.03 18.50
N TRP A 225 3.20 14.68 19.68
CA TRP A 225 3.87 14.88 20.98
C TRP A 225 4.03 13.58 21.79
N GLY A 226 5.14 13.52 22.54
CA GLY A 226 5.45 12.45 23.48
C GLY A 226 5.82 11.12 22.82
N SER A 227 6.01 10.08 23.64
CA SER A 227 6.36 8.73 23.18
C SER A 227 5.18 7.97 22.58
N GLU A 228 3.94 8.27 23.00
CA GLU A 228 2.72 7.66 22.45
C GLU A 228 2.33 8.25 21.08
N GLY A 229 2.90 9.40 20.68
CA GLY A 229 2.60 10.05 19.40
C GLY A 229 1.20 10.62 19.28
N ARG A 230 0.63 11.03 20.41
CA ARG A 230 -0.67 11.68 20.43
C ARG A 230 -0.56 13.12 19.94
N TRP A 231 -1.67 13.64 19.46
CA TRP A 231 -1.70 14.92 18.76
C TRP A 231 -2.13 16.04 19.69
N ASN A 232 -1.55 17.21 19.47
CA ASN A 232 -1.86 18.45 20.17
C ASN A 232 -2.07 19.55 19.12
N ASP A 233 -3.11 20.38 19.26
CA ASP A 233 -3.21 21.62 18.50
C ASP A 233 -2.41 22.73 19.21
N GLY A 234 -1.85 23.63 18.42
CA GLY A 234 -0.97 24.67 18.93
C GLY A 234 -0.74 25.81 17.94
N PRO A 235 -0.13 26.91 18.38
CA PRO A 235 0.05 28.08 17.54
C PRO A 235 1.03 27.78 16.41
N CYS A 236 0.60 28.00 15.16
CA CYS A 236 1.39 27.71 13.96
C CYS A 236 2.76 28.40 13.92
N ASN A 237 2.95 29.45 14.72
CA ASN A 237 4.19 30.22 14.81
C ASN A 237 5.29 29.56 15.67
N LEU A 238 4.99 28.47 16.38
CA LEU A 238 6.00 27.71 17.13
C LEU A 238 7.06 27.15 16.18
N THR A 239 8.31 27.11 16.63
CA THR A 239 9.42 26.60 15.82
C THR A 239 9.79 25.19 16.25
N LEU A 240 9.35 24.20 15.46
CA LEU A 240 9.51 22.78 15.76
C LEU A 240 10.13 22.04 14.58
N PRO A 241 10.78 20.88 14.82
CA PRO A 241 11.09 19.91 13.78
C PRO A 241 9.81 19.46 13.06
N SER A 242 9.95 18.76 11.93
CA SER A 242 8.80 18.26 11.18
C SER A 242 9.10 16.93 10.49
N ILE A 243 8.06 16.19 10.11
CA ILE A 243 8.21 15.02 9.24
C ILE A 243 7.56 15.30 7.89
N CYS A 244 8.29 15.00 6.81
CA CYS A 244 7.78 15.03 5.46
C CYS A 244 7.40 13.62 4.98
N LYS A 245 6.39 13.55 4.12
CA LYS A 245 5.94 12.35 3.41
C LYS A 245 5.85 12.65 1.91
N LYS A 246 6.26 11.71 1.07
CA LYS A 246 6.03 11.76 -0.38
C LYS A 246 5.74 10.38 -0.97
N PRO A 247 4.94 10.28 -2.04
CA PRO A 247 4.73 9.01 -2.73
C PRO A 247 6.03 8.51 -3.36
N SER A 248 6.19 7.19 -3.41
CA SER A 248 7.37 6.50 -3.97
C SER A 248 7.01 5.48 -5.07
N CYS A 249 5.72 5.19 -5.23
CA CYS A 249 5.21 4.35 -6.30
C CYS A 249 5.05 5.22 -7.57
N SER A 250 5.49 4.71 -8.74
CA SER A 250 5.64 5.49 -9.97
C SER A 250 4.29 5.96 -10.54
N SER A 251 4.29 7.21 -11.02
CA SER A 251 3.17 7.97 -11.60
C SER A 251 2.71 7.47 -12.99
N GLU A 252 2.35 6.19 -13.10
CA GLU A 252 1.35 5.72 -14.08
C GLU A 252 0.01 5.40 -13.37
N GLU A 253 -0.04 5.51 -12.04
CA GLU A 253 -1.11 4.98 -11.18
C GLU A 253 -1.91 6.08 -10.44
N GLU A 254 -1.70 7.38 -10.74
CA GLU A 254 -2.24 8.48 -9.91
C GLU A 254 -3.57 9.10 -10.40
N GLU A 255 -4.07 8.76 -11.60
CA GLU A 255 -5.28 9.42 -12.16
C GLU A 255 -6.63 8.73 -11.83
N GLU A 256 -6.66 7.61 -11.10
CA GLU A 256 -7.91 6.87 -10.82
C GLU A 256 -8.23 6.64 -9.33
N LEU A 257 -7.53 7.30 -8.40
CA LEU A 257 -7.65 7.05 -6.95
C LEU A 257 -8.72 7.86 -6.20
N LEU A 258 -9.63 8.57 -6.90
CA LEU A 258 -10.60 9.44 -6.23
C LEU A 258 -12.05 8.93 -6.13
N GLU A 259 -12.40 7.78 -6.68
CA GLU A 259 -13.74 7.20 -6.49
C GLU A 259 -13.69 5.68 -6.29
N ASP A 260 -13.27 5.22 -5.11
CA ASP A 260 -14.10 4.31 -4.30
C ASP A 260 -13.46 3.92 -2.95
N ASN A 261 -14.33 3.66 -1.97
CA ASN A 261 -13.99 3.37 -0.59
C ASN A 261 -13.48 1.92 -0.36
N LEU A 262 -12.86 1.72 0.83
CA LEU A 262 -12.38 0.49 1.48
C LEU A 262 -10.94 0.08 1.10
N GLY A 263 -10.04 -0.33 1.99
CA GLY A 263 -10.13 -0.72 3.41
C GLY A 263 -8.82 -1.45 3.73
N CYS A 264 -8.21 -1.16 4.88
CA CYS A 264 -6.81 -1.48 5.21
C CYS A 264 -6.37 -2.94 5.06
N ALA A 265 -5.07 -3.09 4.78
CA ALA A 265 -4.26 -4.21 5.22
C ALA A 265 -4.46 -4.51 6.73
N LYS A 266 -5.01 -5.68 7.03
CA LYS A 266 -4.89 -6.35 8.33
C LYS A 266 -4.75 -7.85 8.08
N ALA A 267 -3.53 -8.35 8.15
CA ALA A 267 -3.31 -9.72 8.57
C ALA A 267 -3.63 -9.77 10.07
N VAL A 268 -4.79 -10.31 10.43
CA VAL A 268 -5.07 -10.72 11.82
C VAL A 268 -5.61 -12.14 11.80
N VAL A 269 -4.87 -12.99 12.51
CA VAL A 269 -5.23 -14.33 12.98
C VAL A 269 -6.68 -14.35 13.46
N SER A 270 -7.45 -15.32 12.98
CA SER A 270 -8.88 -15.52 13.24
C SER A 270 -9.32 -15.20 14.67
N TYR A 271 -10.39 -14.40 14.84
CA TYR A 271 -11.63 -14.80 15.52
C TYR A 271 -12.73 -13.76 15.23
N SER A 272 -13.88 -14.24 14.77
CA SER A 272 -15.13 -13.52 14.45
C SER A 272 -15.23 -12.82 13.09
N SER A 273 -16.45 -12.94 12.54
CA SER A 273 -16.87 -12.84 11.15
C SER A 273 -17.08 -11.42 10.65
N GLU A 274 -16.45 -11.06 9.51
CA GLU A 274 -17.01 -10.38 8.31
C GLU A 274 -15.91 -9.66 7.47
N MET A 275 -15.76 -10.12 6.21
CA MET A 275 -15.20 -9.55 4.96
C MET A 275 -13.72 -9.10 4.76
N MET A 276 -13.09 -9.80 3.76
CA MET A 276 -12.18 -9.43 2.63
C MET A 276 -10.89 -8.60 2.86
N GLN A 277 -9.70 -8.84 2.26
CA GLN A 277 -9.10 -9.89 1.40
C GLN A 277 -7.59 -9.57 1.19
N VAL A 278 -6.70 -10.56 1.33
CA VAL A 278 -5.32 -10.49 0.83
C VAL A 278 -4.95 -11.86 0.25
N CYS A 279 -4.60 -11.93 -1.04
CA CYS A 279 -4.02 -13.12 -1.66
C CYS A 279 -2.55 -13.20 -1.25
N LEU A 280 -2.21 -14.28 -0.57
CA LEU A 280 -0.85 -14.69 -0.27
C LEU A 280 -0.90 -16.25 -0.41
N TRP A 281 0.20 -16.97 -0.54
CA TRP A 281 0.14 -18.34 -1.11
C TRP A 281 1.02 -19.35 -0.35
N LYS A 282 0.73 -20.65 -0.45
CA LYS A 282 1.59 -21.76 0.00
C LYS A 282 1.40 -22.98 -0.89
N LEU A 283 2.50 -23.62 -1.34
CA LEU A 283 2.50 -24.95 -1.96
C LEU A 283 2.57 -26.05 -0.87
N PRO A 284 1.86 -27.18 -0.99
CA PRO A 284 2.02 -28.30 -0.05
C PRO A 284 3.35 -29.02 -0.28
N SER A 285 4.13 -29.24 0.79
CA SER A 285 5.27 -30.17 0.77
C SER A 285 4.78 -31.59 0.53
N GLN A 286 5.34 -32.28 -0.47
CA GLN A 286 5.08 -33.71 -0.71
C GLN A 286 5.39 -34.53 0.54
N GLU A 287 4.42 -35.34 0.98
CA GLU A 287 4.64 -36.40 1.97
C GLU A 287 5.58 -37.46 1.36
N LEU A 288 6.73 -37.67 2.01
CA LEU A 288 7.58 -38.83 1.78
C LEU A 288 6.82 -40.09 2.23
N GLU A 289 6.28 -40.86 1.29
CA GLU A 289 5.84 -42.23 1.53
C GLU A 289 7.06 -43.07 1.94
N LEU A 290 7.07 -43.51 3.21
CA LEU A 290 7.98 -44.54 3.71
C LEU A 290 7.41 -45.92 3.35
N HIS A 291 8.16 -46.67 2.53
CA HIS A 291 8.07 -48.13 2.44
C HIS A 291 8.83 -48.81 3.59
#